data_AF-A0A7X7PIB3-F1
#
_entry.id   AF-A0A7X7PIB3-F1
#
_cell.length_a   1.000
_cell.length_b   1.000
_cell.length_c   1.000
_cell.angle_alpha   90.00
_cell.angle_beta   90.00
_cell.angle_gamma   90.00
#
_symmetry.space_group_name_H-M   'P 1'
#
loop_
_entity.id
_entity.type
_entity.pdbx_description
1 polymer ?
#
loop_
_entity_poly.entity_id
_entity_poly.type
_entity_poly.pdbx_seq_one_letter_code
_entity_poly.pdbx_strand_id
1 'polypeptide(L)'
;VNQPWDVALEAILEANNLRLRELASGVLIVETGRASALRTETEPLESQQFVIQYISADSLQAAISGLLSDQGKVSINRASNAILVTDTRSALDRIAPMVEQLDVRTAQVNISARIAFVNRTQLEALGVAYDLKDSRGTQLRGLATNVADLDGDGIISPGESTDDDLILLGGNSIAALGNANNRVNQPTLQLAISLVLGRHTLISFIEALRTVNLTDVQAAPVVTTLDHRTARVQVGQETPVRVVDLGAQTAGPGAPRSTIEYKQTGVILNVTPHVTGNMVMLEIQAERSQVAPGQSDAGVVFETSNAQTQVLVENGETAVIAGLTETQRIEQRSGIPILMDLPVLGNLFRRTQQEEIQRDLLIMVTPHIVRD
;
A
#
# COMPACT_ATOMS: atom_id res chain seq x y z
N VAL A 1 66.16 -6.28 48.22
CA VAL A 1 64.93 -7.10 48.30
C VAL A 1 65.18 -8.34 47.47
N ASN A 2 65.23 -9.53 48.07
CA ASN A 2 65.42 -10.79 47.34
C ASN A 2 64.09 -11.13 46.65
N GLN A 3 63.98 -10.77 45.37
CA GLN A 3 62.86 -11.19 44.54
C GLN A 3 63.12 -12.60 43.98
N PRO A 4 62.08 -13.41 43.74
CA PRO A 4 62.23 -14.72 43.15
C PRO A 4 62.76 -14.62 41.70
N TRP A 5 63.45 -15.67 41.26
CA TRP A 5 64.28 -15.66 40.05
C TRP A 5 63.48 -15.51 38.75
N ASP A 6 62.23 -15.95 38.76
CA ASP A 6 61.24 -15.84 37.70
C ASP A 6 60.90 -14.37 37.41
N VAL A 7 60.62 -13.58 38.44
CA VAL A 7 60.28 -12.15 38.33
C VAL A 7 61.51 -11.35 37.88
N ALA A 8 62.70 -11.68 38.38
CA ALA A 8 63.93 -11.04 37.95
C ALA A 8 64.28 -11.38 36.49
N LEU A 9 64.05 -12.62 36.07
CA LEU A 9 64.26 -13.06 34.70
C LEU A 9 63.26 -12.38 33.74
N GLU A 10 61.98 -12.32 34.08
CA GLU A 10 60.96 -11.65 33.28
C GLU A 10 61.26 -10.17 33.09
N ALA A 11 61.67 -9.45 34.15
CA ALA A 11 62.06 -8.04 34.06
C ALA A 11 63.30 -7.81 33.17
N ILE A 12 64.28 -8.72 33.20
CA ILE A 12 65.47 -8.65 32.33
C ILE A 12 65.09 -8.94 30.87
N LEU A 13 64.20 -9.90 30.64
CA LEU A 13 63.74 -10.26 29.31
C LEU A 13 62.91 -9.11 28.70
N GLU A 14 62.00 -8.52 29.47
CA GLU A 14 61.19 -7.38 29.05
C GLU A 14 62.06 -6.15 28.72
N ALA A 15 63.06 -5.84 29.57
CA ALA A 15 64.02 -4.75 29.33
C ALA A 15 64.85 -4.93 28.03
N ASN A 16 65.04 -6.17 27.58
CA ASN A 16 65.81 -6.50 26.37
C ASN A 16 64.93 -6.89 25.17
N ASN A 17 63.61 -6.69 25.24
CA ASN A 17 62.64 -7.13 24.22
C ASN A 17 62.75 -8.62 23.87
N LEU A 18 62.95 -9.48 24.87
CA LEU A 18 63.02 -10.93 24.75
C LEU A 18 61.76 -11.55 25.38
N ARG A 19 61.30 -12.69 24.84
CA ARG A 19 60.18 -13.46 25.41
C ARG A 19 60.65 -14.86 25.79
N LEU A 20 60.15 -15.35 26.93
CA LEU A 20 60.41 -16.69 27.43
C LEU A 20 59.36 -17.65 26.87
N ARG A 21 59.78 -18.79 26.32
CA ARG A 21 58.91 -19.93 26.03
C ARG A 21 59.38 -21.15 26.81
N GLU A 22 58.52 -21.67 27.67
CA GLU A 22 58.75 -22.92 28.38
C GLU A 22 58.19 -24.09 27.57
N LEU A 23 59.02 -25.09 27.32
CA LEU A 23 58.58 -26.37 26.74
C LEU A 23 58.07 -27.29 27.85
N ALA A 24 57.16 -28.20 27.52
CA ALA A 24 56.65 -29.22 28.46
C ALA A 24 57.75 -30.12 29.07
N SER A 25 58.97 -30.08 28.51
CA SER A 25 60.18 -30.74 29.03
C SER A 25 60.93 -29.95 30.11
N GLY A 26 60.45 -28.76 30.53
CA GLY A 26 61.11 -27.92 31.54
C GLY A 26 62.31 -27.12 31.02
N VAL A 27 62.49 -27.05 29.70
CA VAL A 27 63.54 -26.24 29.07
C VAL A 27 62.97 -24.85 28.73
N LEU A 28 63.65 -23.82 29.22
CA LEU A 28 63.32 -22.42 28.97
C LEU A 28 64.10 -21.92 27.74
N ILE A 29 63.39 -21.55 26.68
CA ILE A 29 63.97 -20.97 25.47
C ILE A 29 63.69 -19.47 25.48
N VAL A 30 64.74 -18.68 25.34
CA VAL A 30 64.66 -17.21 25.25
C VAL A 30 64.67 -16.82 23.78
N GLU A 31 63.55 -16.31 23.28
CA GLU A 31 63.41 -15.82 21.90
C GLU A 31 63.52 -14.30 21.88
N THR A 32 64.23 -13.73 20.90
CA THR A 32 64.20 -12.28 20.68
C THR A 32 62.82 -11.90 20.13
N GLY A 33 62.21 -10.80 20.59
CA GLY A 33 60.93 -10.32 20.07
C GLY A 33 60.97 -10.04 18.55
N ARG A 34 62.17 -9.88 17.99
CA ARG A 34 62.42 -9.83 16.54
C ARG A 34 62.26 -11.18 15.85
N ALA A 35 62.57 -12.32 16.48
CA ALA A 35 62.52 -13.63 15.85
C ALA A 35 61.09 -14.12 15.55
N SER A 36 60.10 -13.75 16.37
CA SER A 36 58.69 -14.07 16.06
C SER A 36 58.14 -13.20 14.92
N ALA A 37 58.58 -11.95 14.81
CA ALA A 37 58.25 -11.06 13.68
C ALA A 37 58.94 -11.52 12.38
N LEU A 38 60.21 -11.93 12.45
CA LEU A 38 61.00 -12.40 11.30
C LEU A 38 60.54 -13.78 10.77
N ARG A 39 59.95 -14.64 11.61
CA ARG A 39 59.33 -15.90 11.14
C ARG A 39 58.06 -15.65 10.32
N THR A 40 57.29 -14.63 10.67
CA THR A 40 56.10 -14.24 9.89
C THR A 40 56.50 -13.61 8.54
N GLU A 41 57.68 -13.00 8.46
CA GLU A 41 58.24 -12.46 7.19
C GLU A 41 58.85 -13.52 6.25
N THR A 42 58.97 -14.79 6.65
CA THR A 42 59.69 -15.83 5.85
C THR A 42 58.85 -17.03 5.45
N GLU A 43 57.55 -17.07 5.75
CA GLU A 43 56.67 -18.07 5.14
C GLU A 43 56.44 -17.72 3.65
N PRO A 44 56.71 -18.65 2.72
CA PRO A 44 56.45 -18.41 1.31
C PRO A 44 54.95 -18.20 1.08
N LEU A 45 54.62 -17.25 0.21
CA LEU A 45 53.26 -17.03 -0.24
C LEU A 45 52.83 -18.19 -1.13
N GLU A 46 51.76 -18.87 -0.72
CA GLU A 46 51.11 -19.90 -1.50
C GLU A 46 49.81 -19.33 -2.09
N SER A 47 49.42 -19.83 -3.26
CA SER A 47 48.15 -19.47 -3.89
C SER A 47 47.24 -20.68 -3.93
N GLN A 48 46.05 -20.55 -3.34
CA GLN A 48 45.03 -21.58 -3.34
C GLN A 48 43.73 -21.05 -3.92
N GLN A 49 43.13 -21.84 -4.81
CA GLN A 49 41.83 -21.55 -5.40
C GLN A 49 40.74 -22.29 -4.62
N PHE A 50 39.68 -21.58 -4.24
CA PHE A 50 38.47 -22.14 -3.66
C PHE A 50 37.30 -21.92 -4.62
N VAL A 51 36.65 -22.99 -5.05
CA VAL A 51 35.43 -22.95 -5.87
C VAL A 51 34.23 -22.94 -4.94
N ILE A 52 33.30 -22.01 -5.15
CA ILE A 52 32.18 -21.74 -4.26
C ILE A 52 30.87 -22.18 -4.93
N GLN A 53 30.00 -22.85 -4.18
CA GLN A 53 28.80 -23.50 -4.72
C GLN A 53 27.51 -22.73 -4.47
N TYR A 54 27.30 -22.21 -3.25
CA TYR A 54 26.01 -21.69 -2.81
C TYR A 54 25.99 -20.17 -2.64
N ILE A 55 27.12 -19.57 -2.25
CA ILE A 55 27.23 -18.12 -2.07
C ILE A 55 28.06 -17.45 -3.18
N SER A 56 27.95 -16.13 -3.31
CA SER A 56 28.72 -15.40 -4.32
C SER A 56 30.14 -15.12 -3.86
N ALA A 57 31.12 -15.25 -4.77
CA ALA A 57 32.52 -14.93 -4.49
C ALA A 57 32.73 -13.50 -3.96
N ASP A 58 31.94 -12.52 -4.42
CA ASP A 58 32.00 -11.15 -3.92
C ASP A 58 31.59 -11.04 -2.43
N SER A 59 30.60 -11.83 -1.98
CA SER A 59 30.19 -11.86 -0.56
C SER A 59 31.24 -12.52 0.34
N LEU A 60 31.91 -13.58 -0.15
CA LEU A 60 32.99 -14.25 0.58
C LEU A 60 34.24 -13.39 0.71
N GLN A 61 34.62 -12.64 -0.33
CA GLN A 61 35.79 -11.75 -0.27
C GLN A 61 35.66 -10.75 0.89
N ALA A 62 34.47 -10.16 1.07
CA ALA A 62 34.23 -9.24 2.16
C ALA A 62 34.42 -9.91 3.54
N ALA A 63 33.91 -11.14 3.70
CA ALA A 63 34.01 -11.90 4.96
C ALA A 63 35.45 -12.33 5.29
N ILE A 64 36.25 -12.73 4.30
CA ILE A 64 37.62 -13.23 4.52
C ILE A 64 38.68 -12.13 4.54
N SER A 65 38.35 -10.91 4.11
CA SER A 65 39.31 -9.79 4.03
C SER A 65 40.01 -9.49 5.36
N GLY A 66 39.33 -9.69 6.49
CA GLY A 66 39.90 -9.52 7.83
C GLY A 66 40.75 -10.70 8.33
N LEU A 67 40.76 -11.83 7.63
CA LEU A 67 41.57 -13.02 7.98
C LEU A 67 42.90 -13.10 7.23
N LEU A 68 43.12 -12.20 6.26
CA LEU A 68 44.35 -12.13 5.45
C LEU A 68 45.52 -11.62 6.30
N SER A 69 46.73 -12.05 5.95
CA SER A 69 47.96 -11.44 6.49
C SER A 69 48.26 -10.09 5.83
N ASP A 70 49.23 -9.36 6.36
CA ASP A 70 49.70 -8.08 5.81
C ASP A 70 50.16 -8.17 4.34
N GLN A 71 50.55 -9.37 3.87
CA GLN A 71 50.96 -9.63 2.49
C GLN A 71 49.91 -10.41 1.67
N GLY A 72 48.77 -10.73 2.28
CA GLY A 72 47.69 -11.49 1.67
C GLY A 72 46.97 -10.74 0.55
N LYS A 73 46.62 -11.44 -0.52
CA LYS A 73 45.82 -10.91 -1.63
C LYS A 73 44.69 -11.88 -1.97
N VAL A 74 43.51 -11.33 -2.23
CA VAL A 74 42.35 -12.09 -2.73
C VAL A 74 41.96 -11.55 -4.09
N SER A 75 41.82 -12.45 -5.05
CA SER A 75 41.30 -12.17 -6.39
C SER A 75 40.06 -13.01 -6.66
N ILE A 76 39.04 -12.41 -7.27
CA ILE A 76 37.80 -13.10 -7.62
C ILE A 76 37.82 -13.47 -9.10
N ASN A 77 37.51 -14.73 -9.38
CA ASN A 77 37.10 -15.17 -10.71
C ASN A 77 35.58 -15.33 -10.76
N ARG A 78 34.89 -14.34 -11.34
CA ARG A 78 33.42 -14.32 -11.45
C ARG A 78 32.89 -15.38 -12.41
N ALA A 79 33.66 -15.73 -13.45
CA ALA A 79 33.21 -16.70 -14.45
C ALA A 79 33.10 -18.11 -13.88
N SER A 80 33.94 -18.45 -12.90
CA SER A 80 33.96 -19.77 -12.25
C SER A 80 33.46 -19.76 -10.80
N ASN A 81 32.86 -18.66 -10.33
CA ASN A 81 32.50 -18.41 -8.92
C ASN A 81 33.57 -18.91 -7.94
N ALA A 82 34.81 -18.49 -8.15
CA ALA A 82 35.95 -18.95 -7.35
C ALA A 82 36.76 -17.77 -6.82
N ILE A 83 37.32 -17.94 -5.63
CA ILE A 83 38.28 -17.01 -5.04
C ILE A 83 39.68 -17.61 -5.13
N LEU A 84 40.64 -16.81 -5.58
CA LEU A 84 42.06 -17.11 -5.52
C LEU A 84 42.64 -16.34 -4.34
N VAL A 85 43.07 -17.06 -3.32
CA VAL A 85 43.69 -16.49 -2.12
C VAL A 85 45.18 -16.76 -2.20
N THR A 86 45.98 -15.70 -2.15
CA THR A 86 47.44 -15.75 -2.09
C THR A 86 47.88 -15.25 -0.72
N ASP A 87 48.36 -16.14 0.14
CA ASP A 87 48.77 -15.83 1.51
C ASP A 87 49.78 -16.87 2.05
N THR A 88 50.29 -16.66 3.26
CA THR A 88 51.07 -17.62 4.03
C THR A 88 50.30 -18.92 4.27
N ARG A 89 51.02 -20.04 4.39
CA ARG A 89 50.43 -21.37 4.65
C ARG A 89 49.54 -21.35 5.90
N SER A 90 50.02 -20.69 6.95
CA SER A 90 49.29 -20.53 8.22
C SER A 90 47.95 -19.77 8.06
N ALA A 91 47.86 -18.82 7.13
CA ALA A 91 46.61 -18.10 6.86
C ALA A 91 45.65 -18.93 6.00
N LEU A 92 46.16 -19.61 4.97
CA LEU A 92 45.34 -20.49 4.12
C LEU A 92 44.70 -21.63 4.92
N ASP A 93 45.44 -22.24 5.85
CA ASP A 93 44.91 -23.31 6.71
C ASP A 93 43.82 -22.79 7.68
N ARG A 94 43.76 -21.48 7.98
CA ARG A 94 42.66 -20.85 8.73
C ARG A 94 41.47 -20.46 7.85
N ILE A 95 41.73 -20.02 6.62
CA ILE A 95 40.70 -19.56 5.68
C ILE A 95 39.92 -20.75 5.10
N ALA A 96 40.60 -21.85 4.78
CA ALA A 96 39.96 -23.04 4.20
C ALA A 96 38.73 -23.55 4.97
N PRO A 97 38.80 -23.84 6.29
CA PRO A 97 37.62 -24.31 7.04
C PRO A 97 36.54 -23.22 7.18
N MET A 98 36.92 -21.94 7.18
CA MET A 98 35.96 -20.84 7.25
C MET A 98 35.16 -20.70 5.95
N VAL A 99 35.82 -20.85 4.80
CA VAL A 99 35.14 -20.84 3.48
C VAL A 99 34.15 -21.99 3.39
N GLU A 100 34.52 -23.19 3.86
CA GLU A 100 33.62 -24.35 3.87
C GLU A 100 32.43 -24.18 4.82
N GLN A 101 32.61 -23.52 5.98
CA GLN A 101 31.52 -23.21 6.91
C GLN A 101 30.57 -22.12 6.41
N LEU A 102 31.06 -21.19 5.58
CA LEU A 102 30.27 -20.11 5.02
C LEU A 102 29.52 -20.53 3.76
N ASP A 103 30.09 -21.42 2.94
CA ASP A 103 29.48 -21.95 1.71
C ASP A 103 28.42 -23.02 2.01
N VAL A 104 27.39 -22.64 2.76
CA VAL A 104 26.24 -23.48 3.07
C VAL A 104 25.06 -23.20 2.16
N ARG A 105 24.23 -24.21 1.95
CA ARG A 105 23.02 -24.07 1.14
C ARG A 105 22.02 -23.11 1.78
N THR A 106 21.71 -22.03 1.08
CA THR A 106 20.65 -21.09 1.46
C THR A 106 19.26 -21.70 1.21
N ALA A 107 18.37 -21.57 2.18
CA ALA A 107 16.98 -21.99 2.03
C ALA A 107 16.25 -21.14 0.98
N GLN A 108 15.33 -21.73 0.25
CA GLN A 108 14.38 -21.01 -0.59
C GLN A 108 13.06 -20.85 0.16
N VAL A 109 12.40 -19.72 -0.03
CA VAL A 109 11.10 -19.42 0.57
C VAL A 109 10.14 -19.05 -0.54
N ASN A 110 9.02 -19.75 -0.60
CA ASN A 110 7.85 -19.36 -1.36
C ASN A 110 6.98 -18.47 -0.47
N ILE A 111 6.60 -17.30 -0.95
CA ILE A 111 5.73 -16.36 -0.24
C ILE A 111 4.45 -16.21 -1.06
N SER A 112 3.32 -16.52 -0.44
CA SER A 112 2.00 -16.23 -0.98
C SER A 112 1.37 -15.10 -0.17
N ALA A 113 0.95 -14.03 -0.84
CA ALA A 113 0.12 -13.01 -0.22
C ALA A 113 -1.33 -13.13 -0.72
N ARG A 114 -2.29 -12.76 0.12
CA ARG A 114 -3.71 -12.65 -0.23
C ARG A 114 -4.21 -11.29 0.18
N ILE A 115 -4.70 -10.53 -0.79
CA ILE A 115 -5.28 -9.20 -0.61
C ILE A 115 -6.74 -9.32 -0.97
N ALA A 116 -7.62 -9.16 0.02
CA ALA A 116 -9.06 -9.12 -0.17
C ALA A 116 -9.55 -7.69 0.03
N PHE A 117 -10.24 -7.15 -0.97
CA PHE A 117 -10.88 -5.84 -0.92
C PHE A 117 -12.37 -6.01 -1.21
N VAL A 118 -13.19 -5.70 -0.21
CA VAL A 118 -14.64 -5.75 -0.32
C VAL A 118 -15.18 -4.34 -0.22
N ASN A 119 -15.95 -3.93 -1.23
CA ASN A 119 -16.65 -2.66 -1.23
C ASN A 119 -18.15 -2.94 -1.33
N ARG A 120 -18.89 -2.46 -0.34
CA ARG A 120 -20.34 -2.59 -0.28
C ARG A 120 -20.96 -1.21 -0.19
N THR A 121 -21.78 -0.85 -1.16
CA THR A 121 -22.62 0.34 -1.15
C THR A 121 -24.07 -0.06 -1.00
N GLN A 122 -24.71 0.33 0.09
CA GLN A 122 -26.13 0.17 0.33
C GLN A 122 -26.82 1.52 0.24
N LEU A 123 -27.81 1.63 -0.64
CA LEU A 123 -28.63 2.81 -0.79
C LEU A 123 -30.07 2.46 -0.44
N GLU A 124 -30.62 3.13 0.57
CA GLU A 124 -32.01 3.02 0.97
C GLU A 124 -32.66 4.38 0.85
N ALA A 125 -33.83 4.45 0.21
CA ALA A 125 -34.63 5.65 0.22
C ALA A 125 -36.11 5.29 0.41
N LEU A 126 -36.77 6.04 1.28
CA LEU A 126 -38.21 5.95 1.50
C LEU A 126 -38.76 7.36 1.61
N GLY A 127 -39.83 7.64 0.90
CA GLY A 127 -40.49 8.93 1.00
C GLY A 127 -41.92 8.90 0.51
N VAL A 128 -42.66 9.91 0.93
CA VAL A 128 -43.97 10.23 0.38
C VAL A 128 -43.89 11.61 -0.25
N ALA A 129 -44.22 11.73 -1.53
CA ALA A 129 -44.30 13.01 -2.22
C ALA A 129 -45.76 13.38 -2.48
N TYR A 130 -46.13 14.63 -2.20
CA TYR A 130 -47.47 15.15 -2.42
C TYR A 130 -47.46 16.18 -3.53
N ASP A 131 -48.32 15.95 -4.51
CA ASP A 131 -48.58 16.82 -5.65
C ASP A 131 -50.04 17.28 -5.60
N LEU A 132 -50.25 18.58 -5.45
CA LEU A 132 -51.56 19.21 -5.35
C LEU A 132 -51.83 19.96 -6.65
N LYS A 133 -52.91 19.57 -7.34
CA LYS A 133 -53.30 20.14 -8.63
C LYS A 133 -54.66 20.84 -8.53
N ASP A 134 -54.82 21.93 -9.27
CA ASP A 134 -56.11 22.57 -9.51
C ASP A 134 -56.46 22.44 -11.00
N SER A 135 -57.66 21.94 -11.29
CA SER A 135 -58.22 21.79 -12.64
C SER A 135 -58.39 23.11 -13.43
N ARG A 136 -58.20 24.27 -12.78
CA ARG A 136 -58.30 25.61 -13.40
C ARG A 136 -57.01 26.43 -13.32
N GLY A 137 -55.90 25.86 -12.85
CA GLY A 137 -54.67 26.61 -12.54
C GLY A 137 -53.55 26.47 -13.57
N THR A 138 -52.58 27.39 -13.50
CA THR A 138 -51.39 27.49 -14.36
C THR A 138 -50.35 26.39 -14.07
N GLN A 139 -49.64 25.86 -15.08
CA GLN A 139 -48.80 24.68 -14.89
C GLN A 139 -47.36 24.96 -14.40
N LEU A 140 -47.16 26.11 -13.73
CA LEU A 140 -45.85 26.58 -13.28
C LEU A 140 -45.12 25.60 -12.35
N ARG A 141 -43.83 25.39 -12.61
CA ARG A 141 -42.92 24.58 -11.79
C ARG A 141 -42.15 25.44 -10.77
N GLY A 142 -42.83 26.37 -10.08
CA GLY A 142 -42.19 27.24 -9.08
C GLY A 142 -43.07 28.39 -8.62
N LEU A 143 -42.60 29.10 -7.59
CA LEU A 143 -43.18 30.37 -7.16
C LEU A 143 -42.59 31.49 -8.02
N ALA A 144 -43.45 32.19 -8.74
CA ALA A 144 -43.05 33.33 -9.55
C ALA A 144 -44.09 34.44 -9.40
N THR A 145 -43.61 35.67 -9.35
CA THR A 145 -44.43 36.88 -9.25
C THR A 145 -44.64 37.44 -10.65
N ASN A 146 -45.85 37.92 -10.95
CA ASN A 146 -46.17 38.70 -12.15
C ASN A 146 -46.01 37.91 -13.47
N VAL A 147 -46.17 36.59 -13.39
CA VAL A 147 -46.19 35.66 -14.53
C VAL A 147 -47.36 34.69 -14.38
N ALA A 148 -48.00 34.37 -15.50
CA ALA A 148 -49.02 33.36 -15.61
C ALA A 148 -48.74 32.59 -16.90
N ASP A 149 -48.71 31.27 -16.86
CA ASP A 149 -48.68 30.44 -18.06
C ASP A 149 -50.11 30.40 -18.62
N LEU A 150 -50.33 31.12 -19.73
CA LEU A 150 -51.64 31.39 -20.33
C LEU A 150 -52.11 30.25 -21.24
N ASP A 151 -51.17 29.48 -21.80
CA ASP A 151 -51.46 28.39 -22.73
C ASP A 151 -51.49 26.99 -22.07
N GLY A 152 -51.06 26.91 -20.82
CA GLY A 152 -51.13 25.72 -19.98
C GLY A 152 -50.06 24.68 -20.32
N ASP A 153 -48.93 25.04 -20.90
CA ASP A 153 -47.86 24.11 -21.28
C ASP A 153 -46.80 23.90 -20.16
N GLY A 154 -46.85 24.74 -19.13
CA GLY A 154 -45.95 24.69 -17.97
C GLY A 154 -44.56 25.30 -18.17
N ILE A 155 -44.36 26.10 -19.23
CA ILE A 155 -43.14 26.85 -19.55
C ILE A 155 -43.49 28.34 -19.64
N ILE A 156 -42.81 29.21 -18.90
CA ILE A 156 -42.97 30.67 -19.08
C ILE A 156 -42.26 31.10 -20.35
N SER A 157 -43.03 31.47 -21.37
CA SER A 157 -42.53 32.02 -22.62
C SER A 157 -42.35 33.54 -22.55
N PRO A 158 -41.41 34.14 -23.30
CA PRO A 158 -41.26 35.59 -23.37
C PRO A 158 -42.54 36.25 -23.91
N GLY A 159 -43.31 36.92 -23.04
CA GLY A 159 -44.61 37.53 -23.36
C GLY A 159 -45.73 37.16 -22.39
N GLU A 160 -45.53 36.13 -21.56
CA GLU A 160 -46.49 35.65 -20.56
C GLU A 160 -46.25 36.31 -19.18
N SER A 161 -46.47 37.62 -19.11
CA SER A 161 -46.37 38.41 -17.88
C SER A 161 -47.69 39.14 -17.61
N THR A 162 -48.05 39.23 -16.33
CA THR A 162 -49.24 39.97 -15.87
C THR A 162 -48.77 41.21 -15.10
N ASP A 163 -49.41 42.35 -15.35
CA ASP A 163 -49.07 43.65 -14.75
C ASP A 163 -49.60 43.79 -13.30
N ASP A 164 -50.32 42.78 -12.80
CA ASP A 164 -50.76 42.68 -11.42
C ASP A 164 -49.68 42.06 -10.53
N ASP A 165 -49.50 42.60 -9.31
CA ASP A 165 -48.74 41.97 -8.21
C ASP A 165 -49.49 40.73 -7.70
N LEU A 166 -49.55 39.71 -8.54
CA LEU A 166 -50.24 38.46 -8.28
C LEU A 166 -49.21 37.39 -7.87
N ILE A 167 -49.32 36.90 -6.64
CA ILE A 167 -48.70 35.64 -6.25
C ILE A 167 -49.67 34.54 -6.69
N LEU A 168 -49.37 33.91 -7.82
CA LEU A 168 -50.25 32.92 -8.41
C LEU A 168 -50.10 31.56 -7.70
N LEU A 169 -50.99 31.29 -6.74
CA LEU A 169 -51.11 30.01 -6.02
C LEU A 169 -52.00 29.00 -6.77
N GLY A 170 -52.09 29.07 -8.09
CA GLY A 170 -52.91 28.20 -8.92
C GLY A 170 -52.07 27.21 -9.75
N GLY A 171 -52.55 25.96 -9.86
CA GLY A 171 -51.99 24.88 -10.70
C GLY A 171 -50.75 24.19 -10.13
N ASN A 172 -49.76 23.77 -10.92
CA ASN A 172 -48.61 23.01 -10.41
C ASN A 172 -47.72 23.83 -9.43
N SER A 173 -47.98 25.13 -9.28
CA SER A 173 -47.37 25.98 -8.25
C SER A 173 -47.71 25.54 -6.82
N ILE A 174 -48.87 24.92 -6.58
CA ILE A 174 -49.20 24.30 -5.28
C ILE A 174 -48.35 23.04 -5.06
N ALA A 175 -47.95 22.33 -6.12
CA ALA A 175 -47.00 21.21 -6.04
C ALA A 175 -45.63 21.68 -5.52
N ALA A 176 -45.27 22.96 -5.72
CA ALA A 176 -44.06 23.59 -5.17
C ALA A 176 -44.19 23.97 -3.67
N LEU A 177 -45.40 24.11 -3.13
CA LEU A 177 -45.65 24.23 -1.68
C LEU A 177 -45.66 22.88 -0.96
N GLY A 178 -45.92 21.80 -1.71
CA GLY A 178 -45.70 20.42 -1.27
C GLY A 178 -44.23 19.99 -1.41
N ASN A 179 -44.00 18.69 -1.39
CA ASN A 179 -42.69 18.10 -1.65
C ASN A 179 -42.66 17.31 -2.98
N ALA A 180 -43.49 17.70 -3.96
CA ALA A 180 -43.63 17.01 -5.25
C ALA A 180 -42.32 16.90 -6.04
N ASN A 181 -41.40 17.85 -5.86
CA ASN A 181 -40.08 17.86 -6.51
C ASN A 181 -39.05 16.97 -5.78
N ASN A 182 -39.38 16.50 -4.58
CA ASN A 182 -38.50 15.75 -3.69
C ASN A 182 -38.80 14.25 -3.78
N ARG A 183 -38.89 13.72 -5.01
CA ARG A 183 -39.14 12.30 -5.29
C ARG A 183 -37.90 11.45 -5.04
N VAL A 184 -38.07 10.15 -4.87
CA VAL A 184 -36.96 9.20 -4.83
C VAL A 184 -36.41 9.04 -6.26
N ASN A 185 -35.08 9.08 -6.41
CA ASN A 185 -34.45 8.83 -7.70
C ASN A 185 -34.49 7.33 -8.00
N GLN A 186 -35.03 6.92 -9.16
CA GLN A 186 -35.13 5.51 -9.60
C GLN A 186 -35.76 4.57 -8.53
N PRO A 187 -36.99 4.82 -8.05
CA PRO A 187 -37.60 3.98 -7.04
C PRO A 187 -37.91 2.57 -7.58
N THR A 188 -37.64 1.54 -6.79
CA THR A 188 -38.02 0.15 -7.11
C THR A 188 -39.49 -0.14 -6.79
N LEU A 189 -40.07 0.61 -5.86
CA LEU A 189 -41.50 0.59 -5.54
C LEU A 189 -42.04 2.01 -5.67
N GLN A 190 -43.09 2.17 -6.45
CA GLN A 190 -43.81 3.43 -6.62
C GLN A 190 -45.31 3.16 -6.59
N LEU A 191 -46.01 3.77 -5.63
CA LEU A 191 -47.47 3.74 -5.52
C LEU A 191 -47.99 5.16 -5.63
N ALA A 192 -48.95 5.38 -6.53
CA ALA A 192 -49.61 6.67 -6.69
C ALA A 192 -51.07 6.57 -6.26
N ILE A 193 -51.50 7.48 -5.38
CA ILE A 193 -52.88 7.57 -4.90
C ILE A 193 -53.40 8.93 -5.32
N SER A 194 -54.52 8.96 -6.05
CA SER A 194 -55.17 10.20 -6.48
C SER A 194 -56.49 10.38 -5.76
N LEU A 195 -56.66 11.55 -5.13
CA LEU A 195 -57.85 11.94 -4.41
C LEU A 195 -58.39 13.25 -5.00
N VAL A 196 -59.58 13.19 -5.60
CA VAL A 196 -60.22 14.33 -6.27
C VAL A 196 -61.28 14.94 -5.34
N LEU A 197 -61.09 16.21 -4.96
CA LEU A 197 -62.04 17.01 -4.16
C LEU A 197 -62.51 18.22 -4.97
N GLY A 198 -63.61 18.05 -5.71
CA GLY A 198 -64.17 19.10 -6.55
C GLY A 198 -63.20 19.51 -7.65
N ARG A 199 -62.63 20.73 -7.55
CA ARG A 199 -61.67 21.26 -8.52
C ARG A 199 -60.21 20.89 -8.22
N HIS A 200 -59.92 20.43 -7.00
CA HIS A 200 -58.57 20.12 -6.54
C HIS A 200 -58.33 18.61 -6.59
N THR A 201 -57.11 18.21 -6.95
CA THR A 201 -56.66 16.81 -6.94
C THR A 201 -55.39 16.70 -6.11
N LEU A 202 -55.39 15.86 -5.08
CA LEU A 202 -54.22 15.49 -4.32
C LEU A 202 -53.69 14.16 -4.83
N ILE A 203 -52.47 14.15 -5.36
CA ILE A 203 -51.76 12.95 -5.75
C ILE A 203 -50.66 12.70 -4.71
N SER A 204 -50.67 11.53 -4.10
CA SER A 204 -49.65 11.08 -3.15
C SER A 204 -48.84 9.95 -3.77
N PHE A 205 -47.52 10.08 -3.77
CA PHE A 205 -46.58 9.08 -4.26
C PHE A 205 -45.86 8.47 -3.07
N ILE A 206 -46.06 7.18 -2.82
CA ILE A 206 -45.25 6.41 -1.86
C ILE A 206 -44.16 5.73 -2.66
N GLU A 207 -42.92 6.08 -2.36
CA GLU A 207 -41.76 5.66 -3.13
C GLU A 207 -40.73 5.02 -2.21
N ALA A 208 -40.23 3.85 -2.60
CA ALA A 208 -39.17 3.17 -1.89
C ALA A 208 -38.11 2.63 -2.86
N LEU A 209 -36.86 2.71 -2.42
CA LEU A 209 -35.67 2.20 -3.08
C LEU A 209 -34.82 1.47 -2.05
N ARG A 210 -34.35 0.28 -2.43
CA ARG A 210 -33.26 -0.40 -1.72
C ARG A 210 -32.34 -1.05 -2.73
N THR A 211 -31.10 -0.59 -2.78
CA THR A 211 -30.05 -1.10 -3.66
C THR A 211 -28.87 -1.54 -2.81
N VAL A 212 -28.30 -2.69 -3.13
CA VAL A 212 -27.06 -3.18 -2.54
C VAL A 212 -26.11 -3.52 -3.67
N ASN A 213 -25.02 -2.77 -3.77
CA ASN A 213 -23.92 -3.03 -4.69
C ASN A 213 -22.76 -3.63 -3.89
N LEU A 214 -22.34 -4.85 -4.25
CA LEU A 214 -21.22 -5.55 -3.62
C LEU A 214 -20.15 -5.81 -4.67
N THR A 215 -18.93 -5.37 -4.38
CA THR A 215 -17.74 -5.65 -5.16
C THR A 215 -16.76 -6.39 -4.28
N ASP A 216 -16.37 -7.60 -4.68
CA ASP A 216 -15.32 -8.38 -4.01
C ASP A 216 -14.16 -8.55 -4.99
N VAL A 217 -12.98 -8.05 -4.60
CA VAL A 217 -11.75 -8.16 -5.38
C VAL A 217 -10.71 -8.90 -4.55
N GLN A 218 -10.32 -10.07 -5.03
CA GLN A 218 -9.31 -10.92 -4.39
C GLN A 218 -8.09 -11.03 -5.29
N ALA A 219 -6.91 -10.71 -4.76
CA ALA A 219 -5.64 -10.86 -5.43
C ALA A 219 -4.69 -11.75 -4.61
N ALA A 220 -4.07 -12.73 -5.26
CA ALA A 220 -3.18 -13.69 -4.60
C ALA A 220 -1.82 -13.81 -5.31
N PRO A 221 -0.94 -12.80 -5.23
CA PRO A 221 0.40 -12.89 -5.81
C PRO A 221 1.26 -13.90 -5.05
N VAL A 222 2.12 -14.61 -5.79
CA VAL A 222 3.06 -15.60 -5.26
C VAL A 222 4.46 -15.30 -5.81
N VAL A 223 5.48 -15.40 -4.97
CA VAL A 223 6.87 -15.21 -5.35
C VAL A 223 7.78 -16.17 -4.58
N THR A 224 8.80 -16.72 -5.24
CA THR A 224 9.82 -17.56 -4.60
C THR A 224 11.14 -16.84 -4.62
N THR A 225 11.86 -16.85 -3.50
CA THR A 225 13.18 -16.21 -3.38
C THR A 225 14.09 -16.97 -2.42
N LEU A 226 15.38 -16.66 -2.49
CA LEU A 226 16.36 -17.15 -1.52
C LEU A 226 16.25 -16.37 -0.22
N ASP A 227 16.66 -16.99 0.88
CA ASP A 227 16.82 -16.29 2.16
C ASP A 227 17.71 -15.04 2.00
N HIS A 228 17.35 -13.95 2.69
CA HIS A 228 17.97 -12.63 2.58
C HIS A 228 17.93 -11.95 1.21
N ARG A 229 17.19 -12.48 0.23
CA ARG A 229 17.10 -11.89 -1.10
C ARG A 229 15.73 -11.28 -1.35
N THR A 230 15.72 -9.98 -1.64
CA THR A 230 14.51 -9.26 -2.01
C THR A 230 13.96 -9.78 -3.33
N ALA A 231 12.67 -10.05 -3.36
CA ALA A 231 11.93 -10.40 -4.56
C ALA A 231 10.73 -9.48 -4.75
N ARG A 232 10.42 -9.22 -6.02
CA ARG A 232 9.36 -8.32 -6.44
C ARG A 232 8.48 -9.01 -7.46
N VAL A 233 7.17 -8.96 -7.24
CA VAL A 233 6.16 -9.33 -8.23
C VAL A 233 5.23 -8.14 -8.45
N GLN A 234 4.95 -7.85 -9.72
CA GLN A 234 4.08 -6.76 -10.14
C GLN A 234 3.11 -7.30 -11.18
N VAL A 235 1.82 -7.12 -10.93
CA VAL A 235 0.73 -7.50 -11.84
C VAL A 235 -0.15 -6.29 -12.04
N GLY A 236 -0.20 -5.76 -13.26
CA GLY A 236 -1.03 -4.59 -13.56
C GLY A 236 -0.60 -3.88 -14.84
N GLN A 237 -0.74 -2.56 -14.85
CA GLN A 237 -0.54 -1.72 -16.03
C GLN A 237 0.32 -0.51 -15.70
N GLU A 238 1.11 -0.03 -16.67
CA GLU A 238 1.85 1.22 -16.55
C GLU A 238 1.03 2.35 -17.17
N THR A 239 0.47 3.22 -16.33
CA THR A 239 -0.36 4.34 -16.79
C THR A 239 0.53 5.53 -17.12
N PRO A 240 0.50 6.03 -18.37
CA PRO A 240 1.22 7.25 -18.73
C PRO A 240 0.50 8.47 -18.14
N VAL A 241 1.19 9.20 -17.26
CA VAL A 241 0.74 10.48 -16.70
C VAL A 241 1.50 11.59 -17.44
N ARG A 242 0.75 12.55 -17.97
CA ARG A 242 1.32 13.71 -18.64
C ARG A 242 1.72 14.76 -17.60
N VAL A 243 3.01 14.92 -17.37
CA VAL A 243 3.53 16.00 -16.51
C VAL A 243 3.82 17.20 -17.41
N VAL A 244 3.07 18.28 -17.20
CA VAL A 244 3.32 19.56 -17.87
C VAL A 244 4.25 20.37 -16.98
N ASP A 245 5.51 20.50 -17.39
CA ASP A 245 6.43 21.43 -16.74
C ASP A 245 6.13 22.84 -17.28
N LEU A 246 5.61 23.73 -16.41
CA LEU A 246 5.37 25.13 -16.73
C LEU A 246 6.66 25.98 -16.65
N GLY A 247 7.82 25.35 -16.42
CA GLY A 247 9.13 25.98 -16.34
C GLY A 247 9.75 26.32 -17.70
N ALA A 248 9.32 27.44 -18.30
CA ALA A 248 10.19 28.38 -19.03
C ALA A 248 9.41 29.63 -19.50
N GLN A 249 8.94 30.47 -18.56
CA GLN A 249 8.47 31.84 -18.87
C GLN A 249 9.54 32.93 -18.64
N THR A 250 10.81 32.56 -18.46
CA THR A 250 11.91 33.54 -18.41
C THR A 250 12.92 33.24 -19.52
N ALA A 251 12.78 34.01 -20.61
CA ALA A 251 13.70 34.18 -21.75
C ALA A 251 13.69 33.11 -22.87
N GLY A 252 12.72 33.21 -23.81
CA GLY A 252 12.80 32.65 -25.17
C GLY A 252 11.57 31.84 -25.61
N PRO A 253 11.30 31.71 -26.93
CA PRO A 253 10.12 31.01 -27.44
C PRO A 253 10.30 29.48 -27.35
N GLY A 254 10.18 28.94 -26.15
CA GLY A 254 10.14 27.50 -25.88
C GLY A 254 8.72 27.08 -25.55
N ALA A 255 8.08 26.33 -26.45
CA ALA A 255 6.77 25.71 -26.18
C ALA A 255 6.83 24.84 -24.90
N PRO A 256 5.75 24.76 -24.11
CA PRO A 256 5.71 23.93 -22.91
C PRO A 256 6.12 22.50 -23.23
N ARG A 257 7.18 22.00 -22.59
CA ARG A 257 7.63 20.61 -22.72
C ARG A 257 6.77 19.75 -21.82
N SER A 258 6.01 18.87 -22.45
CA SER A 258 5.28 17.84 -21.76
C SER A 258 6.13 16.57 -21.71
N THR A 259 6.44 16.10 -20.51
CA THR A 259 7.07 14.80 -20.30
C THR A 259 6.00 13.78 -19.90
N ILE A 260 6.13 12.55 -20.37
CA ILE A 260 5.25 11.44 -19.98
C ILE A 260 5.98 10.64 -18.91
N GLU A 261 5.38 10.55 -17.73
CA GLU A 261 5.85 9.71 -16.62
C GLU A 261 4.97 8.45 -16.53
N TYR A 262 5.58 7.27 -16.49
CA TYR A 262 4.83 6.02 -16.36
C TYR A 262 4.68 5.66 -14.89
N LYS A 263 3.45 5.64 -14.40
CA LYS A 263 3.13 5.18 -13.04
C LYS A 263 2.63 3.75 -13.08
N GLN A 264 3.28 2.88 -12.33
CA GLN A 264 2.92 1.48 -12.21
C GLN A 264 1.67 1.36 -11.33
N THR A 265 0.63 0.70 -11.83
CA THR A 265 -0.61 0.45 -11.10
C THR A 265 -0.94 -1.03 -11.11
N GLY A 266 -1.56 -1.51 -10.05
CA GLY A 266 -1.99 -2.90 -9.91
C GLY A 266 -1.61 -3.48 -8.56
N VAL A 267 -1.30 -4.77 -8.53
CA VAL A 267 -0.86 -5.47 -7.31
C VAL A 267 0.66 -5.60 -7.35
N ILE A 268 1.33 -4.98 -6.39
CA ILE A 268 2.78 -5.00 -6.24
C ILE A 268 3.09 -5.62 -4.88
N LEU A 269 3.95 -6.62 -4.87
CA LEU A 269 4.46 -7.23 -3.66
C LEU A 269 5.98 -7.23 -3.71
N ASN A 270 6.61 -6.52 -2.78
CA ASN A 270 8.02 -6.63 -2.49
C ASN A 270 8.18 -7.38 -1.17
N VAL A 271 9.04 -8.39 -1.15
CA VAL A 271 9.30 -9.16 0.06
C VAL A 271 10.77 -9.52 0.18
N THR A 272 11.30 -9.40 1.40
CA THR A 272 12.61 -9.94 1.78
C THR A 272 12.39 -10.92 2.93
N PRO A 273 12.59 -12.24 2.72
CA PRO A 273 12.51 -13.20 3.79
C PRO A 273 13.83 -13.31 4.56
N HIS A 274 13.70 -13.67 5.84
CA HIS A 274 14.77 -14.09 6.72
C HIS A 274 14.35 -15.35 7.47
N VAL A 275 15.01 -16.48 7.21
CA VAL A 275 14.69 -17.77 7.80
C VAL A 275 15.43 -17.97 9.12
N THR A 276 14.69 -18.22 10.20
CA THR A 276 15.23 -18.59 11.52
C THR A 276 14.59 -19.89 11.98
N GLY A 277 15.27 -21.02 11.75
CA GLY A 277 14.81 -22.35 12.15
C GLY A 277 13.55 -22.81 11.40
N ASN A 278 12.38 -22.65 12.02
CA ASN A 278 11.06 -22.96 11.45
C ASN A 278 10.18 -21.70 11.26
N MET A 279 10.68 -20.53 11.65
CA MET A 279 10.00 -19.25 11.46
C MET A 279 10.65 -18.49 10.31
N VAL A 280 9.85 -17.70 9.63
CA VAL A 280 10.29 -16.79 8.57
C VAL A 280 9.89 -15.39 8.98
N MET A 281 10.88 -14.54 9.20
CA MET A 281 10.67 -13.10 9.31
C MET A 281 10.54 -12.56 7.89
N LEU A 282 9.48 -11.82 7.62
CA LEU A 282 9.18 -11.25 6.33
C LEU A 282 9.13 -9.74 6.44
N GLU A 283 10.01 -9.06 5.71
CA GLU A 283 9.82 -7.64 5.41
C GLU A 283 8.98 -7.53 4.15
N ILE A 284 7.78 -6.97 4.28
CA ILE A 284 6.77 -6.98 3.21
C ILE A 284 6.35 -5.56 2.93
N GLN A 285 6.29 -5.22 1.64
CA GLN A 285 5.58 -4.07 1.12
C GLN A 285 4.55 -4.58 0.10
N ALA A 286 3.29 -4.53 0.47
CA ALA A 286 2.18 -4.87 -0.40
C ALA A 286 1.46 -3.60 -0.81
N GLU A 287 1.25 -3.43 -2.11
CA GLU A 287 0.50 -2.33 -2.68
C GLU A 287 -0.58 -2.85 -3.63
N ARG A 288 -1.78 -2.28 -3.52
CA ARG A 288 -2.83 -2.37 -4.51
C ARG A 288 -3.14 -0.97 -5.00
N SER A 289 -3.03 -0.74 -6.30
CA SER A 289 -3.40 0.52 -6.94
C SER A 289 -4.34 0.30 -8.12
N GLN A 290 -5.32 1.18 -8.27
CA GLN A 290 -6.23 1.19 -9.42
C GLN A 290 -6.37 2.61 -9.97
N VAL A 291 -6.54 2.69 -11.30
CA VAL A 291 -6.76 3.95 -12.00
C VAL A 291 -8.24 4.28 -11.97
N ALA A 292 -8.56 5.47 -11.48
CA ALA A 292 -9.88 6.06 -11.53
C ALA A 292 -9.85 7.33 -12.42
N PRO A 293 -10.92 7.64 -13.16
CA PRO A 293 -11.01 8.91 -13.88
C PRO A 293 -10.95 10.08 -12.90
N GLY A 294 -10.00 11.00 -13.11
CA GLY A 294 -9.87 12.20 -12.29
C GLY A 294 -10.88 13.27 -12.67
N GLN A 295 -11.19 14.18 -11.76
CA GLN A 295 -11.99 15.37 -12.11
C GLN A 295 -11.17 16.30 -13.01
N SER A 296 -11.84 16.77 -14.06
CA SER A 296 -11.51 17.62 -15.24
C SER A 296 -10.10 18.18 -15.52
N ASP A 297 -9.21 18.33 -14.54
CA ASP A 297 -7.88 18.95 -14.71
C ASP A 297 -6.70 17.99 -14.42
N ALA A 298 -6.90 16.98 -13.56
CA ALA A 298 -5.84 16.03 -13.17
C ALA A 298 -5.69 14.82 -14.12
N GLY A 299 -6.62 14.62 -15.06
CA GLY A 299 -6.66 13.49 -15.99
C GLY A 299 -7.03 12.15 -15.32
N VAL A 300 -6.20 11.66 -14.39
CA VAL A 300 -6.36 10.37 -13.70
C VAL A 300 -6.06 10.50 -12.20
N VAL A 301 -6.80 9.76 -11.38
CA VAL A 301 -6.55 9.60 -9.93
C VAL A 301 -6.15 8.16 -9.68
N PHE A 302 -5.21 7.95 -8.77
CA PHE A 302 -4.79 6.61 -8.35
C PHE A 302 -5.32 6.33 -6.96
N GLU A 303 -6.19 5.34 -6.85
CA GLU A 303 -6.60 4.82 -5.55
C GLU A 303 -5.57 3.77 -5.13
N THR A 304 -4.74 4.12 -4.16
CA THR A 304 -3.65 3.26 -3.68
C THR A 304 -3.91 2.83 -2.24
N SER A 305 -3.80 1.53 -1.99
CA SER A 305 -3.74 0.91 -0.67
C SER A 305 -2.37 0.28 -0.50
N ASN A 306 -1.60 0.74 0.48
CA ASN A 306 -0.24 0.26 0.72
C ASN A 306 -0.08 -0.17 2.18
N ALA A 307 0.62 -1.29 2.40
CA ALA A 307 1.02 -1.77 3.71
C ALA A 307 2.50 -2.16 3.69
N GLN A 308 3.29 -1.55 4.57
CA GLN A 308 4.69 -1.91 4.80
C GLN A 308 4.86 -2.35 6.26
N THR A 309 5.40 -3.54 6.47
CA THR A 309 5.66 -4.05 7.82
C THR A 309 6.71 -5.16 7.82
N GLN A 310 7.12 -5.55 9.02
CA GLN A 310 7.96 -6.70 9.28
C GLN A 310 7.20 -7.64 10.23
N VAL A 311 6.98 -8.88 9.79
CA VAL A 311 6.21 -9.88 10.55
C VAL A 311 6.99 -11.18 10.65
N LEU A 312 6.93 -11.80 11.83
CA LEU A 312 7.48 -13.14 12.04
C LEU A 312 6.34 -14.15 11.95
N VAL A 313 6.46 -15.12 11.05
CA VAL A 313 5.41 -16.10 10.76
C VAL A 313 6.02 -17.50 10.76
N GLU A 314 5.30 -18.49 11.26
CA GLU A 314 5.75 -19.87 11.17
C GLU A 314 5.66 -20.41 9.73
N ASN A 315 6.49 -21.40 9.41
CA ASN A 315 6.47 -22.06 8.11
C ASN A 315 5.10 -22.69 7.81
N GLY A 316 4.44 -22.25 6.75
CA GLY A 316 3.13 -22.73 6.31
C GLY A 316 1.94 -22.06 6.98
N GLU A 317 2.16 -21.19 7.97
CA GLU A 317 1.08 -20.46 8.64
C GLU A 317 0.76 -19.13 7.95
N THR A 318 -0.49 -18.68 8.12
CA THR A 318 -0.95 -17.40 7.57
C THR A 318 -0.98 -16.34 8.65
N ALA A 319 -0.29 -15.22 8.43
CA ALA A 319 -0.40 -14.03 9.27
C ALA A 319 -1.20 -12.94 8.58
N VAL A 320 -2.05 -12.24 9.35
CA VAL A 320 -2.71 -11.01 8.91
C VAL A 320 -1.74 -9.85 9.14
N ILE A 321 -1.44 -9.13 8.08
CA ILE A 321 -0.42 -8.10 8.04
C ILE A 321 -1.04 -6.71 8.19
N ALA A 322 -2.21 -6.52 7.57
CA ALA A 322 -2.96 -5.28 7.59
C ALA A 322 -4.45 -5.57 7.45
N GLY A 323 -5.26 -4.75 8.12
CA GLY A 323 -6.71 -4.78 8.05
C GLY A 323 -7.26 -3.36 8.17
N LEU A 324 -8.29 -3.03 7.38
CA LEU A 324 -9.03 -1.79 7.48
C LEU A 324 -10.50 -2.07 7.22
N THR A 325 -11.36 -1.60 8.11
CA THR A 325 -12.80 -1.53 7.88
C THR A 325 -13.21 -0.08 8.04
N GLU A 326 -13.62 0.53 6.94
CA GLU A 326 -14.16 1.89 6.90
C GLU A 326 -15.67 1.80 6.65
N THR A 327 -16.48 2.47 7.47
CA THR A 327 -17.92 2.59 7.24
C THR A 327 -18.29 4.06 7.20
N GLN A 328 -18.79 4.51 6.06
CA GLN A 328 -19.31 5.86 5.85
C GLN A 328 -20.83 5.79 5.72
N ARG A 329 -21.54 6.45 6.64
CA ARG A 329 -23.00 6.58 6.58
C ARG A 329 -23.37 8.04 6.29
N ILE A 330 -24.10 8.24 5.20
CA ILE A 330 -24.66 9.52 4.79
C ILE A 330 -26.17 9.41 4.90
N GLU A 331 -26.77 10.32 5.66
CA GLU A 331 -28.21 10.35 5.86
C GLU A 331 -28.77 11.72 5.47
N GLN A 332 -29.66 11.73 4.48
CA GLN A 332 -30.32 12.92 3.99
C GLN A 332 -31.82 12.84 4.28
N ARG A 333 -32.32 13.79 5.07
CA ARG A 333 -33.74 13.96 5.35
C ARG A 333 -34.23 15.24 4.67
N SER A 334 -35.27 15.12 3.86
CA SER A 334 -35.90 16.27 3.21
C SER A 334 -37.41 16.10 3.23
N GLY A 335 -38.16 17.15 3.54
CA GLY A 335 -39.60 17.04 3.73
C GLY A 335 -40.29 18.39 3.83
N ILE A 336 -41.58 18.36 4.14
CA ILE A 336 -42.34 19.59 4.41
C ILE A 336 -41.95 20.10 5.80
N PRO A 337 -41.47 21.36 5.94
CA PRO A 337 -41.11 21.93 7.24
C PRO A 337 -42.25 21.80 8.25
N ILE A 338 -41.92 21.63 9.54
CA ILE A 338 -42.87 21.41 10.66
C ILE A 338 -43.56 20.02 10.60
N LEU A 339 -44.15 19.64 9.47
CA LEU A 339 -44.87 18.37 9.32
C LEU A 339 -43.93 17.16 9.35
N MET A 340 -42.69 17.30 8.86
CA MET A 340 -41.69 16.23 8.87
C MET A 340 -41.20 15.82 10.28
N ASP A 341 -41.39 16.69 11.27
CA ASP A 341 -40.93 16.51 12.64
C ASP A 341 -42.04 16.02 13.59
N LEU A 342 -43.27 15.85 13.09
CA LEU A 342 -44.39 15.34 13.88
C LEU A 342 -44.11 13.90 14.38
N PRO A 343 -44.39 13.59 15.66
CA PRO A 343 -44.28 12.22 16.15
C PRO A 343 -45.28 11.32 15.41
N VAL A 344 -44.87 10.09 15.09
CA VAL A 344 -45.65 9.06 14.36
C VAL A 344 -45.93 9.39 12.88
N LEU A 345 -46.39 10.61 12.58
CA LEU A 345 -46.80 11.02 11.22
C LEU A 345 -45.69 11.65 10.39
N GLY A 346 -44.56 12.07 10.99
CA GLY A 346 -43.48 12.74 10.27
C GLY A 346 -42.89 11.91 9.11
N ASN A 347 -42.93 10.58 9.21
CA ASN A 347 -42.54 9.67 8.12
C ASN A 347 -43.37 9.83 6.84
N LEU A 348 -44.62 10.27 6.96
CA LEU A 348 -45.50 10.53 5.81
C LEU A 348 -45.23 11.88 5.15
N PHE A 349 -44.47 12.78 5.79
CA PHE A 349 -44.20 14.13 5.26
C PHE A 349 -42.71 14.36 4.98
N ARG A 350 -41.91 13.30 5.01
CA ARG A 350 -40.48 13.33 4.76
C ARG A 350 -40.03 12.22 3.83
N ARG A 351 -38.95 12.49 3.12
CA ARG A 351 -38.10 11.53 2.43
C ARG A 351 -36.84 11.34 3.25
N THR A 352 -36.49 10.10 3.51
CA THR A 352 -35.22 9.72 4.12
C THR A 352 -34.43 8.93 3.09
N GLN A 353 -33.22 9.38 2.79
CA GLN A 353 -32.25 8.68 1.97
C GLN A 353 -31.04 8.37 2.85
N GLN A 354 -30.68 7.10 2.93
CA GLN A 354 -29.53 6.61 3.67
C GLN A 354 -28.61 5.88 2.70
N GLU A 355 -27.37 6.35 2.60
CA GLU A 355 -26.30 5.70 1.88
C GLU A 355 -25.25 5.22 2.88
N GLU A 356 -24.94 3.93 2.82
CA GLU A 356 -23.91 3.30 3.65
C GLU A 356 -22.87 2.67 2.73
N ILE A 357 -21.65 3.19 2.79
CA ILE A 357 -20.49 2.69 2.04
C ILE A 357 -19.56 2.03 3.04
N GLN A 358 -19.38 0.71 2.91
CA GLN A 358 -18.45 -0.08 3.70
C GLN A 358 -17.28 -0.53 2.82
N ARG A 359 -16.05 -0.26 3.26
CA ARG A 359 -14.81 -0.70 2.60
C ARG A 359 -13.99 -1.53 3.56
N ASP A 360 -13.82 -2.80 3.22
CA ASP A 360 -13.00 -3.74 3.97
C ASP A 360 -11.75 -4.10 3.15
N LEU A 361 -10.58 -3.98 3.75
CA LEU A 361 -9.30 -4.40 3.20
C LEU A 361 -8.66 -5.39 4.19
N LEU A 362 -8.22 -6.53 3.69
CA LEU A 362 -7.47 -7.52 4.46
C LEU A 362 -6.26 -7.99 3.65
N ILE A 363 -5.08 -7.90 4.23
CA ILE A 363 -3.83 -8.36 3.64
C ILE A 363 -3.25 -9.46 4.52
N MET A 364 -3.06 -10.63 3.94
CA MET A 364 -2.53 -11.83 4.58
C MET A 364 -1.28 -12.30 3.84
N VAL A 365 -0.35 -12.94 4.55
CA VAL A 365 0.82 -13.60 3.98
C VAL A 365 1.00 -14.99 4.55
N THR A 366 1.50 -15.90 3.73
CA THR A 366 1.84 -17.27 4.10
C THR A 366 3.22 -17.61 3.49
N PRO A 367 4.28 -17.70 4.31
CA PRO A 367 5.56 -18.22 3.85
C PRO A 367 5.57 -19.75 3.86
N HIS A 368 6.31 -20.34 2.93
CA HIS A 368 6.58 -21.76 2.86
C HIS A 368 8.05 -21.99 2.49
N ILE A 369 8.81 -22.60 3.40
CA ILE A 369 10.23 -22.92 3.19
C ILE A 369 10.33 -24.16 2.29
N VAL A 370 11.01 -24.01 1.15
CA VAL A 370 11.30 -25.11 0.22
C VAL A 370 12.67 -25.69 0.58
N ARG A 371 12.68 -26.93 1.09
CA ARG A 371 13.88 -27.72 1.40
C ARG A 371 13.94 -28.91 0.45
N ASP A 372 14.78 -28.83 -0.58
CA ASP A 372 15.11 -29.99 -1.45
C ASP A 372 16.50 -30.56 -1.20
#